data_AF-A0A8H5YK99-F1
#
_entry.id   AF-A0A8H5YK99-F1
#
_cell.length_a   1.000
_cell.length_b   1.000
_cell.length_c   1.000
_cell.angle_alpha   90.00
_cell.angle_beta   90.00
_cell.angle_gamma   90.00
#
_symmetry.space_group_name_H-M   'P 1'
#
loop_
_entity.id
_entity.type
_entity.pdbx_description
1 polymer ?
#
loop_
_entity_poly.entity_id
_entity_poly.type
_entity_poly.pdbx_seq_one_letter_code
_entity_poly.pdbx_strand_id
1 'polypeptide(L)'
;MIAISVFGASTFAVIVGEMTDPADIWAPDPPTFSLKTVRLFLSVSWLAFAVSIALAGYSGSFLALMRQKAKGEIDEETIKKWTPAGLVVSAALHLLIVTGFLFMALSLVAYVGSFGWVIVGFSVVMYLVVFYLLIAQFRAA
;
A
#
# COMPACT_ATOMS: atom_id res chain seq x y z
N MET A 1 -6.53 0.24 18.12
CA MET A 1 -6.01 -0.27 16.82
C MET A 1 -6.22 -1.76 16.63
N ILE A 2 -6.00 -2.62 17.65
CA ILE A 2 -6.24 -4.09 17.52
C ILE A 2 -7.65 -4.41 17.00
N ALA A 3 -8.69 -3.73 17.50
CA ALA A 3 -10.07 -3.93 17.02
C ALA A 3 -10.29 -3.58 15.54
N ILE A 4 -9.62 -2.54 15.01
CA ILE A 4 -9.73 -2.12 13.60
C ILE A 4 -8.95 -3.09 12.70
N SER A 5 -7.79 -3.56 13.14
CA SER A 5 -7.02 -4.57 12.40
C SER A 5 -7.72 -5.93 12.37
N VAL A 6 -8.37 -6.34 13.47
CA VAL A 6 -9.17 -7.57 13.53
C VAL A 6 -10.43 -7.45 12.68
N PHE A 7 -11.13 -6.31 12.73
CA PHE A 7 -12.31 -6.04 11.90
C PHE A 7 -11.99 -5.93 10.40
N GLY A 8 -10.85 -5.31 10.07
CA GLY A 8 -10.36 -5.24 8.69
C GLY A 8 -9.92 -6.61 8.17
N ALA A 9 -9.24 -7.41 8.99
CA ALA A 9 -8.84 -8.77 8.61
C ALA A 9 -10.05 -9.70 8.41
N SER A 10 -11.08 -9.60 9.25
CA SER A 10 -12.28 -10.43 9.12
C SER A 10 -13.13 -10.05 7.90
N THR A 11 -13.31 -8.76 7.63
CA THR A 11 -14.02 -8.30 6.42
C THR A 11 -13.26 -8.68 5.14
N PHE A 12 -11.93 -8.53 5.15
CA PHE A 12 -11.09 -8.94 4.03
C PHE A 12 -11.15 -10.46 3.79
N ALA A 13 -11.11 -11.28 4.85
CA ALA A 13 -11.23 -12.73 4.74
C ALA A 13 -12.60 -13.16 4.16
N VAL A 14 -13.68 -12.49 4.54
CA VAL A 14 -15.03 -12.73 3.98
C VAL A 14 -15.06 -12.37 2.50
N ILE A 15 -14.59 -11.17 2.11
CA ILE A 15 -14.58 -10.74 0.70
C ILE A 15 -13.78 -11.73 -0.16
N VAL A 16 -12.61 -12.15 0.31
CA VAL A 16 -11.74 -13.13 -0.38
C VAL A 16 -12.37 -14.53 -0.43
N GLY A 17 -13.12 -14.91 0.61
CA GLY A 17 -13.86 -16.17 0.70
C GLY A 17 -14.99 -16.26 -0.30
N GLU A 18 -15.75 -15.18 -0.47
CA GLU A 18 -16.95 -15.08 -1.32
C GLU A 18 -16.64 -14.68 -2.78
N MET A 19 -15.37 -14.62 -3.18
CA MET A 19 -15.02 -14.31 -4.58
C MET A 19 -15.44 -15.42 -5.53
N THR A 20 -16.13 -15.04 -6.61
CA THR A 20 -16.39 -15.91 -7.76
C THR A 20 -15.07 -16.47 -8.33
N ASP A 21 -15.07 -17.75 -8.72
CA ASP A 21 -13.93 -18.36 -9.37
C ASP A 21 -13.79 -17.78 -10.79
N PRO A 22 -12.63 -17.19 -11.16
CA PRO A 22 -12.38 -16.75 -12.53
C PRO A 22 -12.61 -17.85 -13.58
N ALA A 23 -12.44 -19.13 -13.23
CA ALA A 23 -12.70 -20.24 -14.14
C ALA A 23 -14.16 -20.31 -14.60
N ASP A 24 -15.11 -19.92 -13.75
CA ASP A 24 -16.54 -19.92 -14.08
C ASP A 24 -16.91 -18.81 -15.08
N ILE A 25 -16.12 -17.72 -15.10
CA ILE A 25 -16.36 -16.54 -15.94
C ILE A 25 -15.84 -16.76 -17.36
N TRP A 26 -14.69 -17.41 -17.49
CA TRP A 26 -13.98 -17.54 -18.77
C TRP A 26 -14.21 -18.86 -19.48
N ALA A 27 -15.00 -19.78 -18.92
CA ALA A 27 -15.27 -21.08 -19.52
C ALA A 27 -15.72 -20.97 -20.99
N PRO A 28 -15.12 -21.73 -21.93
CA PRO A 28 -14.16 -22.82 -21.72
C PRO A 28 -12.67 -22.39 -21.64
N ASP A 29 -12.36 -21.12 -21.86
CA ASP A 29 -10.99 -20.62 -21.88
C ASP A 29 -10.41 -20.49 -20.46
N PRO A 30 -9.11 -20.77 -20.27
CA PRO A 30 -8.48 -20.62 -18.98
C PRO A 30 -8.39 -19.13 -18.58
N PRO A 31 -8.71 -18.77 -17.32
CA PRO A 31 -8.54 -17.40 -16.86
C PRO A 31 -7.05 -17.03 -16.78
N THR A 32 -6.75 -15.73 -16.90
CA THR A 32 -5.36 -15.22 -16.80
C THR A 32 -4.69 -15.61 -15.47
N PHE A 33 -5.43 -15.61 -14.37
CA PHE A 33 -4.96 -16.04 -13.07
C PHE A 33 -5.99 -16.94 -12.38
N SER A 34 -5.51 -17.97 -11.68
CA SER A 34 -6.34 -18.81 -10.82
C SER A 34 -6.89 -18.03 -9.62
N LEU A 35 -8.01 -18.48 -9.05
CA LEU A 35 -8.55 -17.92 -7.81
C LEU A 35 -7.49 -17.88 -6.69
N LYS A 36 -6.66 -18.92 -6.55
CA LYS A 36 -5.58 -18.94 -5.55
C LYS A 36 -4.59 -17.78 -5.74
N THR A 37 -4.22 -17.48 -6.98
CA THR A 37 -3.31 -16.38 -7.31
C THR A 37 -3.96 -15.02 -7.02
N VAL A 38 -5.23 -14.85 -7.38
CA VAL A 38 -6.01 -13.64 -7.06
C VAL A 38 -6.03 -13.39 -5.56
N ARG A 39 -6.34 -14.42 -4.76
CA ARG A 39 -6.37 -14.31 -3.29
C ARG A 39 -5.01 -13.92 -2.72
N LEU A 40 -3.92 -14.43 -3.30
CA LEU A 40 -2.57 -14.04 -2.90
C LEU A 40 -2.28 -12.57 -3.22
N PHE A 41 -2.60 -12.11 -4.43
CA PHE A 41 -2.43 -10.70 -4.80
C PHE A 41 -3.22 -9.77 -3.89
N LEU A 42 -4.48 -10.07 -3.62
CA LEU A 42 -5.28 -9.29 -2.68
C LEU A 42 -4.67 -9.32 -1.27
N SER A 43 -4.17 -10.46 -0.81
CA SER A 43 -3.56 -10.56 0.53
C SER A 43 -2.31 -9.68 0.66
N VAL A 44 -1.47 -9.65 -0.38
CA VAL A 44 -0.30 -8.76 -0.43
C VAL A 44 -0.73 -7.30 -0.47
N SER A 45 -1.75 -6.98 -1.27
CA SER A 45 -2.33 -5.65 -1.37
C SER A 45 -2.83 -5.14 -0.02
N TRP A 46 -3.63 -5.96 0.66
CA TRP A 46 -4.16 -5.67 1.98
C TRP A 46 -3.06 -5.50 3.04
N LEU A 47 -2.05 -6.39 3.04
CA LEU A 47 -0.92 -6.27 3.95
C LEU A 47 -0.19 -4.94 3.75
N ALA A 48 0.05 -4.53 2.50
CA ALA A 48 0.73 -3.27 2.19
C ALA A 48 -0.06 -2.06 2.74
N PHE A 49 -1.39 -2.04 2.56
CA PHE A 49 -2.24 -0.98 3.11
C PHE A 49 -2.34 -1.01 4.65
N ALA A 50 -2.45 -2.19 5.25
CA ALA A 50 -2.47 -2.34 6.70
C ALA A 50 -1.19 -1.81 7.34
N VAL A 51 -0.02 -2.14 6.75
CA VAL A 51 1.28 -1.64 7.19
C VAL A 51 1.38 -0.13 6.96
N SER A 52 0.89 0.41 5.83
CA SER A 52 0.93 1.86 5.60
C SER A 52 0.08 2.63 6.61
N ILE A 53 -1.11 2.13 6.97
CA ILE A 53 -1.97 2.74 7.99
C ILE A 53 -1.28 2.71 9.36
N ALA A 54 -0.72 1.55 9.74
CA ALA A 54 -0.01 1.42 11.00
C ALA A 54 1.18 2.39 11.08
N LEU A 55 2.00 2.44 10.02
CA LEU A 55 3.16 3.32 9.95
C LEU A 55 2.76 4.80 10.01
N ALA A 56 1.71 5.22 9.31
CA ALA A 56 1.19 6.59 9.37
C ALA A 56 0.66 6.92 10.77
N GLY A 57 -0.09 6.00 11.40
CA GLY A 57 -0.63 6.17 12.74
C GLY A 57 0.45 6.29 13.83
N TYR A 58 1.46 5.42 13.78
CA TYR A 58 2.60 5.48 14.71
C TYR A 58 3.44 6.74 14.50
N SER A 59 3.72 7.10 13.24
CA SER A 59 4.50 8.30 12.91
C SER A 59 3.80 9.58 13.36
N GLY A 60 2.47 9.69 13.13
CA GLY A 60 1.68 10.81 13.61
C GLY A 60 1.64 10.90 15.14
N SER A 61 1.51 9.77 15.83
CA SER A 61 1.53 9.71 17.30
C SER A 61 2.90 10.12 17.87
N PHE A 62 3.98 9.65 17.25
CA PHE A 62 5.34 10.01 17.63
C PHE A 62 5.58 11.52 17.46
N LEU A 63 5.14 12.09 16.33
CA LEU A 63 5.26 13.51 16.07
C LEU A 63 4.44 14.34 17.07
N ALA A 64 3.25 13.89 17.45
CA ALA A 64 2.43 14.54 18.48
C ALA A 64 3.14 14.55 19.86
N LEU A 65 3.76 13.44 20.25
CA LEU A 65 4.54 13.36 21.50
C LEU A 65 5.78 14.27 21.48
N MET A 66 6.49 14.32 20.35
CA MET A 66 7.61 15.25 20.17
C MET A 66 7.16 16.70 20.30
N ARG A 67 6.02 17.06 19.69
CA ARG A 67 5.44 18.41 19.80
C ARG A 67 5.02 18.75 21.23
N GLN A 68 4.50 17.79 21.99
CA GLN A 68 4.18 18.01 23.41
C GLN A 68 5.41 18.20 24.29
N LYS A 69 6.53 17.54 23.97
CA LYS A 69 7.80 17.67 24.71
C LYS A 69 8.60 18.92 24.34
N ALA A 70 8.45 19.42 23.11
CA ALA A 70 9.07 20.67 22.69
C ALA A 70 8.40 21.86 23.42
N LYS A 71 9.06 22.39 24.47
CA LYS A 71 8.63 23.61 25.17
C LYS A 71 8.98 24.90 24.40
N GLY A 72 8.76 24.93 23.09
CA GLY A 72 9.15 26.05 22.22
C GLY A 72 9.16 25.69 20.73
N GLU A 73 9.75 26.55 19.90
CA GLU A 73 10.05 26.23 18.50
C GLU A 73 11.03 25.05 18.42
N ILE A 74 10.82 24.16 17.44
CA ILE A 74 11.68 23.00 17.24
C ILE A 74 13.03 23.49 16.74
N ASP A 75 14.09 23.21 17.49
CA ASP A 75 15.45 23.60 17.15
C ASP A 75 15.93 22.99 15.82
N GLU A 76 16.73 23.74 15.07
CA GLU A 76 17.21 23.39 13.74
C GLU A 76 18.08 22.12 13.76
N GLU A 77 18.82 21.89 14.85
CA GLU A 77 19.59 20.66 15.09
C GLU A 77 18.67 19.44 15.23
N THR A 78 17.53 19.60 15.91
CA THR A 78 16.53 18.54 16.05
C THR A 78 15.90 18.22 14.70
N ILE A 79 15.59 19.22 13.88
CA ILE A 79 15.06 19.02 12.53
C ILE A 79 16.07 18.20 11.70
N LYS A 80 17.33 18.62 11.62
CA LYS A 80 18.38 17.92 10.85
C LYS A 80 18.57 16.47 11.29
N LYS A 81 18.45 16.19 12.59
CA LYS A 81 18.56 14.84 13.14
C LYS A 81 17.39 13.92 12.73
N TRP A 82 16.18 14.46 12.65
CA TRP A 82 14.97 13.67 12.36
C TRP A 82 14.59 13.65 10.87
N THR A 83 15.12 14.54 10.04
CA THR A 83 14.89 14.56 8.59
C THR A 83 15.14 13.20 7.92
N PRO A 84 16.26 12.48 8.17
CA PRO A 84 16.48 11.18 7.53
C PRO A 84 15.43 10.14 7.91
N ALA A 85 15.02 10.10 9.17
CA ALA A 85 13.99 9.18 9.65
C ALA A 85 12.62 9.50 9.02
N GLY A 86 12.25 10.78 8.95
CA GLY A 86 11.04 11.23 8.26
C GLY A 86 11.04 10.87 6.78
N LEU A 87 12.19 10.94 6.13
CA LEU A 87 12.34 10.64 4.71
C LEU A 87 12.25 9.13 4.44
N VAL A 88 12.84 8.29 5.31
CA VAL A 88 12.66 6.82 5.25
C VAL A 88 11.20 6.43 5.46
N VAL A 89 10.52 7.01 6.45
CA VAL A 89 9.09 6.75 6.70
C VAL A 89 8.24 7.21 5.51
N SER A 90 8.52 8.38 4.94
CA SER A 90 7.86 8.87 3.73
C SER A 90 8.03 7.89 2.58
N ALA A 91 9.27 7.46 2.31
CA ALA A 91 9.56 6.50 1.25
C ALA A 91 8.83 5.17 1.45
N ALA A 92 8.86 4.63 2.67
CA ALA A 92 8.16 3.40 3.01
C ALA A 92 6.64 3.53 2.80
N LEU A 93 6.03 4.62 3.24
CA LEU A 93 4.59 4.87 3.05
C LEU A 93 4.22 4.90 1.57
N HIS A 94 4.93 5.67 0.76
CA HIS A 94 4.61 5.79 -0.66
C HIS A 94 4.80 4.45 -1.39
N LEU A 95 5.90 3.74 -1.15
CA LEU A 95 6.17 2.43 -1.76
C LEU A 95 5.13 1.38 -1.36
N LEU A 96 4.72 1.34 -0.08
CA LEU A 96 3.68 0.44 0.39
C LEU A 96 2.34 0.73 -0.29
N ILE A 97 1.96 2.00 -0.42
CA ILE A 97 0.69 2.39 -1.05
C ILE A 97 0.67 1.97 -2.54
N VAL A 98 1.70 2.30 -3.32
CA VAL A 98 1.72 1.93 -4.75
C VAL A 98 1.85 0.43 -4.95
N THR A 99 2.54 -0.28 -4.07
CA THR A 99 2.58 -1.76 -4.06
C THR A 99 1.19 -2.32 -3.80
N GLY A 100 0.48 -1.78 -2.81
CA GLY A 100 -0.89 -2.15 -2.50
C GLY A 100 -1.80 -2.04 -3.72
N PHE A 101 -1.77 -0.90 -4.41
CA PHE A 101 -2.56 -0.68 -5.62
C PHE A 101 -2.15 -1.58 -6.80
N LEU A 102 -0.86 -1.81 -7.00
CA LEU A 102 -0.37 -2.70 -8.07
C LEU A 102 -0.90 -4.12 -7.92
N PHE A 103 -0.80 -4.70 -6.71
CA PHE A 103 -1.32 -6.04 -6.46
C PHE A 103 -2.85 -6.10 -6.51
N MET A 104 -3.54 -5.04 -6.10
CA MET A 104 -4.99 -4.94 -6.29
C MET A 104 -5.34 -4.94 -7.78
N ALA A 105 -4.63 -4.18 -8.61
CA ALA A 105 -4.83 -4.14 -10.06
C ALA A 105 -4.55 -5.50 -10.72
N LEU A 106 -3.48 -6.20 -10.32
CA LEU A 106 -3.18 -7.55 -10.79
C LEU A 106 -4.31 -8.55 -10.48
N SER A 107 -4.95 -8.42 -9.33
CA SER A 107 -6.09 -9.28 -8.98
C SER A 107 -7.28 -9.12 -9.93
N LEU A 108 -7.49 -7.91 -10.48
CA LEU A 108 -8.60 -7.62 -11.40
C LEU A 108 -8.40 -8.24 -12.78
N VAL A 109 -7.15 -8.49 -13.21
CA VAL A 109 -6.83 -9.09 -14.51
C VAL A 109 -7.54 -10.43 -14.70
N ALA A 110 -7.73 -11.20 -13.62
CA ALA A 110 -8.44 -12.47 -13.66
C ALA A 110 -9.93 -12.33 -14.02
N TYR A 111 -10.54 -11.17 -13.73
CA TYR A 111 -11.98 -10.94 -13.86
C TYR A 111 -12.34 -10.14 -15.11
N VAL A 112 -11.48 -9.21 -15.54
CA VAL A 112 -11.78 -8.28 -16.65
C VAL A 112 -10.89 -8.47 -17.88
N GLY A 113 -10.06 -9.52 -17.90
CA GLY A 113 -9.24 -9.91 -19.04
C GLY A 113 -8.28 -8.81 -19.48
N SER A 114 -8.24 -8.51 -20.79
CA SER A 114 -7.32 -7.54 -21.40
C SER A 114 -7.42 -6.14 -20.80
N PHE A 115 -8.60 -5.71 -20.37
CA PHE A 115 -8.78 -4.39 -19.75
C PHE A 115 -8.07 -4.30 -18.39
N GLY A 116 -7.93 -5.42 -17.68
CA GLY A 116 -7.18 -5.47 -16.42
C GLY A 116 -5.71 -5.09 -16.60
N TRP A 117 -5.11 -5.45 -17.74
CA TRP A 117 -3.72 -5.07 -18.04
C TRP A 117 -3.55 -3.56 -18.26
N VAL A 118 -4.58 -2.86 -18.73
CA VAL A 118 -4.57 -1.40 -18.82
C VAL A 118 -4.47 -0.78 -17.42
N ILE A 119 -5.26 -1.30 -16.47
CA ILE A 119 -5.23 -0.86 -15.07
C ILE A 119 -3.85 -1.12 -14.45
N VAL A 120 -3.28 -2.32 -14.67
CA VAL A 120 -1.92 -2.66 -14.23
C VAL A 120 -0.89 -1.69 -14.82
N GLY A 121 -1.01 -1.35 -16.11
CA GLY A 121 -0.15 -0.36 -16.76
C GLY A 121 -0.17 0.99 -16.05
N PHE A 122 -1.37 1.51 -15.73
CA PHE A 122 -1.51 2.74 -14.96
C PHE A 122 -0.89 2.61 -13.55
N SER A 123 -1.09 1.49 -12.86
CA SER A 123 -0.46 1.26 -11.55
C SER A 123 1.06 1.24 -11.61
N VAL A 124 1.65 0.65 -12.66
CA VAL A 124 3.10 0.65 -12.89
C VAL A 124 3.62 2.06 -13.16
N VAL A 125 2.92 2.86 -13.98
CA VAL A 125 3.29 4.26 -14.21
C VAL A 125 3.29 5.05 -12.90
N MET A 126 2.28 4.88 -12.05
CA MET A 126 2.24 5.53 -10.74
C MET A 126 3.39 5.07 -9.83
N TYR A 127 3.76 3.79 -9.91
CA TYR A 127 4.93 3.26 -9.20
C TYR A 127 6.22 3.98 -9.62
N LEU A 128 6.42 4.17 -10.93
CA LEU A 128 7.58 4.88 -11.47
C LEU A 128 7.59 6.37 -11.08
N VAL A 129 6.43 7.03 -11.12
CA VAL A 129 6.30 8.43 -10.68
C VAL A 129 6.68 8.56 -9.20
N VAL A 130 6.16 7.69 -8.34
CA VAL A 130 6.53 7.67 -6.92
C VAL A 130 8.02 7.42 -6.75
N PHE A 131 8.59 6.43 -7.44
CA PHE A 131 10.01 6.14 -7.35
C PHE A 131 10.88 7.34 -7.77
N TYR A 132 10.51 8.03 -8.84
CA TYR A 132 11.16 9.26 -9.28
C TYR A 132 11.08 10.38 -8.23
N LEU A 133 9.89 10.62 -7.68
CA LEU A 133 9.68 11.63 -6.63
C LEU A 133 10.49 11.32 -5.38
N LEU A 134 10.60 10.05 -4.99
CA LEU A 134 11.43 9.63 -3.87
C LEU A 134 12.91 9.92 -4.15
N ILE A 135 13.43 9.58 -5.33
CA ILE A 135 14.82 9.93 -5.69
C ILE A 135 15.05 11.43 -5.62
N ALA A 136 14.10 12.23 -6.14
CA ALA A 136 14.18 13.69 -6.07
C ALA A 136 14.15 14.18 -4.60
N GLN A 137 13.30 13.60 -3.76
CA GLN A 137 13.20 13.92 -2.33
C GLN A 137 14.51 13.60 -1.59
N PHE A 138 15.13 12.43 -1.83
CA PHE A 138 16.41 12.06 -1.24
C PHE A 138 17.57 12.94 -1.71
N ARG A 139 17.52 13.46 -2.95
CA ARG A 139 18.56 14.37 -3.48
C ARG A 139 18.45 15.80 -2.93
N ALA A 140 17.25 16.21 -2.51
CA ALA A 140 16.99 17.56 -2.01
C ALA A 140 17.17 17.69 -0.48
N ALA A 141 17.29 16.58 0.24
CA ALA A 141 17.49 16.51 1.68
C ALA A 141 18.97 16.47 2.06
#